data_AF-A0A1Q7H9K4-F1
#
_entry.id   AF-A0A1Q7H9K4-F1
#
_cell.length_a   1.000
_cell.length_b   1.000
_cell.length_c   1.000
_cell.angle_alpha   90.00
_cell.angle_beta   90.00
_cell.angle_gamma   90.00
#
_symmetry.space_group_name_H-M   'P 1'
#
loop_
_entity.id
_entity.type
_entity.pdbx_description
1 polymer ?
#
loop_
_entity_poly.entity_id
_entity_poly.type
_entity_poly.pdbx_seq_one_letter_code
_entity_poly.pdbx_strand_id
1 'polypeptide(L)'
;MEGLVGAVGPGLALLLLVLTPLIYSVPEALLIGELASMLPLEGGYYQWVKRAFGPFTGFINGWLSWVYSLIDMAIYPVLFVQYARWFAPELSKLGAWGLALALIWGATWLNLRGTRVVGAASGWFVATVLAPFAVLAVAALWHWLGGPGPALLPVTPFHAAGTGGTTPPRWAARSSKRAARIRGRWPARCR
;
A
#
# COMPACT_ATOMS: atom_id res chain seq x y z
N MET A 1 -4.73 2.56 4.37
CA MET A 1 -3.62 3.27 5.06
C MET A 1 -3.87 4.76 5.20
N GLU A 2 -4.64 5.42 4.33
CA GLU A 2 -4.95 6.88 4.48
C GLU A 2 -5.66 7.25 5.79
N GLY A 3 -6.55 6.38 6.30
CA GLY A 3 -7.23 6.61 7.58
C GLY A 3 -6.33 6.52 8.82
N LEU A 4 -5.18 5.85 8.72
CA LEU A 4 -4.24 5.65 9.84
C LEU A 4 -3.35 6.89 10.02
N VAL A 5 -2.93 7.52 8.92
CA VAL A 5 -2.17 8.79 8.95
C VAL A 5 -3.02 9.93 9.51
N GLY A 6 -4.31 9.96 9.15
CA GLY A 6 -5.25 10.95 9.68
C GLY A 6 -5.56 10.77 11.18
N ALA A 7 -5.51 9.54 11.70
CA ALA A 7 -5.86 9.25 13.09
C ALA A 7 -4.68 9.34 14.07
N VAL A 8 -3.46 9.06 13.60
CA VAL A 8 -2.27 8.84 14.45
C VAL A 8 -1.30 10.03 14.42
N GLY A 9 -1.52 10.97 13.49
CA GLY A 9 -0.69 12.16 13.32
C GLY A 9 0.49 11.91 12.39
N PRO A 10 0.97 12.94 11.67
CA PRO A 10 1.99 12.80 10.62
C PRO A 10 3.35 12.32 11.17
N GLY A 11 3.70 12.68 12.40
CA GLY A 11 4.98 12.28 13.02
C GLY A 11 5.03 10.80 13.36
N LEU A 12 3.98 10.27 14.00
CA LEU A 12 3.92 8.85 14.33
C LEU A 12 3.67 7.97 13.09
N ALA A 13 2.97 8.47 12.08
CA ALA A 13 2.86 7.78 10.79
C ALA A 13 4.22 7.60 10.10
N LEU A 14 5.06 8.64 10.06
CA LEU A 14 6.41 8.55 9.51
C LEU A 14 7.31 7.62 10.35
N LEU A 15 7.20 7.69 11.68
CA LEU A 15 7.95 6.82 12.56
C LEU A 15 7.59 5.36 12.36
N LEU A 16 6.29 5.02 12.29
CA LEU A 16 5.84 3.66 12.01
C LEU A 16 6.27 3.19 10.61
N LEU A 17 6.19 4.06 9.60
CA LEU A 17 6.60 3.75 8.23
C LEU A 17 8.08 3.34 8.15
N VAL A 18 8.96 3.97 8.95
CA VAL A 18 10.39 3.66 8.97
C VAL A 18 10.71 2.52 9.93
N LEU A 19 10.09 2.51 11.11
CA LEU A 19 10.39 1.56 12.17
C LEU A 19 9.91 0.14 11.84
N THR A 20 8.73 0.00 11.22
CA THR A 20 8.18 -1.31 10.84
C THR A 20 9.12 -2.11 9.92
N PRO A 21 9.58 -1.60 8.77
CA PRO A 21 10.52 -2.34 7.93
C PRO A 21 11.89 -2.52 8.59
N LEU A 22 12.35 -1.59 9.43
CA LEU A 22 13.61 -1.78 10.16
C LEU A 22 13.55 -2.95 11.14
N ILE A 23 12.47 -3.06 11.92
CA ILE A 23 12.33 -4.13 12.92
C ILE A 23 12.05 -5.48 12.27
N TYR A 24 11.31 -5.52 11.16
CA TYR A 24 10.94 -6.79 10.51
C TYR A 24 11.92 -7.20 9.41
N SER A 25 12.21 -6.31 8.45
CA SER A 25 12.98 -6.66 7.25
C SER A 25 14.48 -6.75 7.48
N VAL A 26 15.07 -5.96 8.39
CA VAL A 26 16.52 -6.04 8.68
C VAL A 26 16.92 -7.39 9.29
N PRO A 27 16.30 -7.88 10.38
CA PRO A 27 16.69 -9.18 10.93
C PRO A 27 16.38 -10.32 9.97
N GLU A 28 15.28 -10.23 9.20
CA GLU A 28 14.96 -11.18 8.15
C GLU A 28 16.05 -11.23 7.07
N ALA A 29 16.50 -10.07 6.56
CA ALA A 29 17.55 -10.00 5.54
C ALA A 29 18.89 -10.53 6.04
N LEU A 30 19.26 -10.23 7.29
CA LEU A 30 20.48 -10.75 7.91
C LEU A 30 20.40 -12.28 8.08
N LEU A 31 19.28 -12.79 8.56
CA LEU A 31 19.05 -14.23 8.72
C LEU A 31 19.15 -14.97 7.38
N ILE A 32 18.51 -14.45 6.33
CA ILE A 32 18.56 -15.02 4.98
C ILE A 32 19.99 -14.95 4.44
N GLY A 33 20.71 -13.86 4.67
CA GLY A 33 22.11 -13.69 4.24
C GLY A 33 23.05 -14.71 4.87
N GLU A 34 22.97 -14.89 6.19
CA GLU A 34 23.75 -15.89 6.92
C GLU A 34 23.44 -17.31 6.42
N LEU A 35 22.16 -17.67 6.30
CA LEU A 35 21.73 -18.99 5.82
C LEU A 35 22.14 -19.25 4.37
N ALA A 36 22.03 -18.24 3.49
CA ALA A 36 22.44 -18.35 2.10
C ALA A 36 23.96 -18.56 1.95
N SER A 37 24.76 -17.97 2.83
CA SER A 37 26.22 -18.16 2.84
C SER A 37 26.65 -19.51 3.43
N MET A 38 25.96 -19.98 4.48
CA MET A 38 26.28 -21.25 5.14
C MET A 38 25.80 -22.48 4.36
N LEU A 39 24.69 -22.37 3.62
CA LEU A 39 24.06 -23.47 2.89
C LEU A 39 23.68 -23.05 1.46
N PRO A 40 24.65 -22.99 0.52
CA PRO A 40 24.42 -22.64 -0.88
C PRO A 40 23.84 -23.84 -1.66
N LEU A 41 22.70 -24.36 -1.18
CA LEU A 41 21.99 -25.47 -1.82
C LEU A 41 20.93 -24.94 -2.80
N GLU A 42 20.84 -25.58 -3.96
CA GLU A 42 19.76 -25.33 -4.92
C GLU A 42 18.42 -25.75 -4.29
N GLY A 43 17.60 -24.77 -3.90
CA GLY A 43 16.32 -24.97 -3.23
C GLY A 43 16.00 -23.99 -2.09
N GLY A 44 16.96 -23.14 -1.69
CA GLY A 44 16.74 -22.01 -0.79
C GLY A 44 16.02 -22.40 0.51
N TYR A 45 14.94 -21.67 0.85
CA TYR A 45 14.17 -21.84 2.10
C TYR A 45 13.75 -23.28 2.40
N TYR A 46 13.34 -24.04 1.38
CA TYR A 46 12.92 -25.43 1.58
C TYR A 46 14.06 -26.29 2.14
N GLN A 47 15.26 -26.14 1.59
CA GLN A 47 16.43 -26.92 2.02
C GLN A 47 16.91 -26.51 3.41
N TRP A 48 16.85 -25.21 3.74
CA TRP A 48 17.22 -24.70 5.05
C TRP A 48 16.31 -25.26 6.15
N VAL A 49 14.99 -25.21 5.94
CA VAL A 49 14.01 -25.73 6.91
C VAL A 49 14.10 -27.26 7.01
N LYS A 50 14.30 -27.95 5.89
CA LYS A 50 14.49 -29.41 5.87
C LYS A 50 15.72 -29.84 6.66
N ARG A 51 16.82 -29.09 6.57
CA ARG A 51 18.08 -29.37 7.29
C ARG A 51 17.95 -29.15 8.80
N ALA A 52 17.17 -28.16 9.22
CA ALA A 52 17.01 -27.79 10.63
C ALA A 52 15.92 -28.59 11.36
N PHE A 53 14.75 -28.80 10.74
CA PHE A 53 13.55 -29.37 11.37
C PHE A 53 13.10 -30.70 10.78
N GLY A 54 13.83 -31.23 9.79
CA GLY A 54 13.55 -32.50 9.14
C GLY A 54 12.61 -32.41 7.92
N PRO A 55 12.38 -33.55 7.25
CA PRO A 55 11.72 -33.60 5.95
C PRO A 55 10.25 -33.16 5.94
N PHE A 56 9.50 -33.43 7.00
CA PHE A 56 8.07 -33.08 7.07
C PHE A 56 7.85 -31.56 7.15
N THR A 57 8.57 -30.88 8.04
CA THR A 57 8.50 -29.42 8.19
C THR A 57 9.02 -28.71 6.94
N GLY A 58 10.06 -29.25 6.30
CA GLY A 58 10.51 -28.79 4.99
C GLY A 58 9.40 -28.88 3.94
N PHE A 59 8.67 -29.99 3.86
CA PHE A 59 7.52 -30.15 2.96
C PHE A 59 6.43 -29.11 3.22
N ILE A 60 6.05 -28.91 4.48
CA ILE A 60 5.06 -27.88 4.85
C ILE A 60 5.52 -26.50 4.40
N ASN A 61 6.78 -26.14 4.66
CA ASN A 61 7.32 -24.84 4.24
C ASN A 61 7.26 -24.65 2.72
N GLY A 62 7.74 -25.64 1.95
CA GLY A 62 7.68 -25.58 0.48
C GLY A 62 6.24 -25.51 -0.04
N TRP A 63 5.33 -26.28 0.56
CA TRP A 63 3.91 -26.26 0.21
C TRP A 63 3.27 -24.90 0.51
N LEU A 64 3.53 -24.33 1.69
CA LEU A 64 3.02 -23.01 2.07
C LEU A 64 3.57 -21.91 1.16
N SER A 65 4.87 -21.93 0.83
CA SER A 65 5.46 -20.96 -0.10
C SER A 65 4.83 -21.05 -1.49
N TRP A 66 4.51 -22.26 -1.95
CA TRP A 66 3.82 -22.46 -3.23
C TRP A 66 2.38 -21.93 -3.21
N VAL A 67 1.61 -22.27 -2.17
CA VAL A 67 0.23 -21.75 -1.98
C VAL A 67 0.23 -20.23 -1.85
N TYR A 68 1.16 -19.66 -1.08
CA TYR A 68 1.35 -18.23 -0.94
C TYR A 68 1.57 -17.57 -2.31
N SER A 69 2.46 -18.13 -3.13
CA SER A 69 2.74 -17.61 -4.48
C SER A 69 1.49 -17.64 -5.38
N LEU A 70 0.64 -18.68 -5.28
CA LEU A 70 -0.60 -18.74 -6.04
C LEU A 70 -1.61 -17.66 -5.63
N ILE A 71 -1.74 -17.43 -4.33
CA ILE A 71 -2.62 -16.40 -3.78
C ILE A 71 -2.13 -15.01 -4.19
N ASP A 72 -0.82 -14.77 -4.12
CA ASP A 72 -0.18 -13.54 -4.57
C ASP A 72 -0.42 -13.27 -6.06
N MET A 73 -0.31 -14.29 -6.92
CA MET A 73 -0.63 -14.10 -8.34
C MET A 73 -2.13 -13.83 -8.58
N ALA A 74 -3.02 -14.38 -7.75
CA ALA A 74 -4.46 -14.20 -7.88
C ALA A 74 -4.96 -12.82 -7.39
N ILE A 75 -4.26 -12.21 -6.42
CA ILE A 75 -4.68 -10.91 -5.86
C ILE A 75 -4.42 -9.74 -6.83
N TYR A 76 -3.35 -9.80 -7.65
CA TYR A 76 -2.97 -8.67 -8.52
C TYR A 76 -4.03 -8.30 -9.57
N PRO A 77 -4.62 -9.23 -10.35
CA PRO A 77 -5.65 -8.88 -11.32
C PRO A 77 -6.91 -8.31 -10.66
N VAL A 78 -7.26 -8.83 -9.48
CA VAL A 78 -8.43 -8.35 -8.71
C VAL A 78 -8.22 -6.91 -8.26
N LEU A 79 -7.04 -6.61 -7.69
CA LEU A 79 -6.67 -5.25 -7.29
C LEU A 79 -6.65 -4.31 -8.50
N PHE A 80 -6.07 -4.74 -9.62
CA PHE A 80 -6.04 -3.91 -10.82
C PHE A 80 -7.44 -3.55 -11.32
N VAL A 81 -8.35 -4.53 -11.39
CA VAL A 81 -9.75 -4.28 -11.78
C VAL A 81 -10.44 -3.35 -10.78
N GLN A 82 -10.16 -3.50 -9.49
CA GLN A 82 -10.70 -2.61 -8.45
C GLN A 82 -10.25 -1.16 -8.65
N TYR A 83 -8.96 -0.94 -8.95
CA TYR A 83 -8.43 0.38 -9.29
C TYR A 83 -8.99 0.89 -10.62
N ALA A 84 -9.11 0.05 -11.64
CA ALA A 84 -9.65 0.43 -12.94
C ALA A 84 -11.11 0.91 -12.86
N ARG A 85 -11.92 0.30 -11.98
CA ARG A 85 -13.30 0.72 -11.71
C ARG A 85 -13.41 2.11 -11.08
N TRP A 86 -12.37 2.59 -10.41
CA TRP A 86 -12.33 3.96 -9.89
C TRP A 86 -12.27 4.99 -11.03
N PHE A 87 -11.52 4.69 -12.10
CA PHE A 87 -11.42 5.54 -13.29
C PHE A 87 -12.59 5.35 -14.26
N ALA A 88 -13.10 4.13 -14.41
CA ALA A 88 -14.19 3.77 -15.29
C ALA A 88 -15.33 3.10 -14.50
N PRO A 89 -16.22 3.88 -13.84
CA PRO A 89 -17.28 3.33 -13.00
C PRO A 89 -18.33 2.55 -13.80
N GLU A 90 -18.44 2.77 -15.11
CA GLU A 90 -19.37 2.04 -16.00
C GLU A 90 -18.83 0.69 -16.50
N LEU A 91 -17.69 0.23 -15.97
CA LEU A 91 -17.11 -1.04 -16.39
C LEU A 91 -18.02 -2.21 -16.05
N SER A 92 -18.60 -2.82 -17.09
CA SER A 92 -19.48 -3.99 -16.95
C SER A 92 -18.75 -5.17 -16.30
N LYS A 93 -19.50 -6.10 -15.69
CA LYS A 93 -18.92 -7.32 -15.10
C LYS A 93 -18.08 -8.10 -16.13
N LEU A 94 -18.56 -8.21 -17.37
CA LEU A 94 -17.82 -8.86 -18.46
C LEU A 94 -16.53 -8.11 -18.83
N GLY A 95 -16.57 -6.77 -18.87
CA GLY A 95 -15.37 -5.96 -19.13
C GLY A 95 -14.32 -6.10 -18.02
N ALA A 96 -14.75 -6.17 -16.77
CA ALA A 96 -13.88 -6.44 -15.62
C ALA A 96 -13.20 -7.82 -15.71
N TRP A 97 -13.95 -8.86 -16.08
CA TRP A 97 -13.40 -10.20 -16.33
C TRP A 97 -12.42 -10.20 -17.51
N GLY A 98 -12.75 -9.53 -18.61
CA GLY A 98 -11.88 -9.39 -19.78
C GLY A 98 -10.57 -8.68 -19.44
N LEU A 99 -10.62 -7.64 -18.61
CA LEU A 99 -9.43 -6.90 -18.16
C LEU A 99 -8.52 -7.75 -17.26
N ALA A 100 -9.10 -8.48 -16.30
CA ALA A 100 -8.34 -9.42 -15.48
C ALA A 100 -7.67 -10.50 -16.33
N LEU A 101 -8.40 -11.06 -17.30
CA LEU A 101 -7.89 -12.07 -18.22
C LEU A 101 -6.75 -11.50 -19.08
N ALA A 102 -6.92 -10.30 -19.62
CA ALA A 102 -5.90 -9.62 -20.40
C ALA A 102 -4.59 -9.40 -19.62
N LEU A 103 -4.67 -9.06 -18.32
CA LEU A 103 -3.49 -8.95 -17.46
C LEU A 103 -2.78 -10.29 -17.27
N ILE A 104 -3.53 -11.35 -16.97
CA ILE A 104 -2.97 -12.68 -16.74
C ILE A 104 -2.27 -13.17 -18.01
N TRP A 105 -2.94 -13.08 -19.16
CA TRP A 105 -2.35 -13.48 -20.44
C TRP A 105 -1.20 -12.57 -20.87
N GLY A 106 -1.27 -11.27 -20.62
CA GLY A 106 -0.18 -10.33 -20.88
C GLY A 106 1.07 -10.66 -20.05
N ALA A 107 0.90 -10.92 -18.74
CA ALA A 107 1.98 -11.34 -17.86
C ALA A 107 2.54 -12.71 -18.28
N THR A 108 1.69 -13.65 -18.67
CA THR A 108 2.09 -14.98 -19.15
C THR A 108 2.89 -14.86 -20.44
N TRP A 109 2.42 -14.05 -21.39
CA TRP A 109 3.12 -13.77 -22.64
C TRP A 109 4.50 -13.15 -22.40
N LEU A 110 4.61 -12.20 -21.46
CA LEU A 110 5.89 -11.60 -21.09
C LEU A 110 6.84 -12.64 -20.48
N ASN A 111 6.33 -13.52 -19.61
CA ASN A 111 7.10 -14.63 -19.05
C ASN A 111 7.60 -15.60 -20.13
N LEU A 112 6.81 -15.86 -21.17
CA LEU A 112 7.21 -16.73 -22.29
C LEU A 112 8.28 -16.11 -23.20
N ARG A 113 8.38 -14.77 -23.28
CA ARG A 113 9.43 -14.08 -24.06
C ARG A 113 10.82 -14.08 -23.41
N GLY A 114 10.93 -14.66 -22.23
CA GLY A 114 12.21 -14.89 -21.56
C GLY A 114 12.52 -13.86 -20.48
N THR A 115 13.34 -14.31 -19.54
CA THR A 115 13.64 -13.62 -18.28
C THR A 115 14.31 -12.25 -18.46
N ARG A 116 15.05 -12.04 -19.55
CA ARG A 116 15.66 -10.73 -19.87
C ARG A 116 14.61 -9.65 -20.15
N VAL A 117 13.54 -9.98 -20.87
CA VAL A 117 12.48 -9.03 -21.20
C VAL A 117 11.64 -8.72 -19.96
N VAL A 118 11.35 -9.73 -19.14
CA VAL A 118 10.67 -9.55 -17.83
C VAL A 118 11.50 -8.65 -16.91
N GLY A 119 12.81 -8.87 -16.82
CA GLY A 119 13.70 -8.05 -16.00
C GLY A 119 13.74 -6.59 -16.45
N ALA A 120 13.87 -6.35 -17.75
CA ALA A 120 13.83 -4.99 -18.29
C ALA A 120 12.47 -4.31 -18.05
N ALA A 121 11.36 -5.02 -18.30
CA ALA A 121 10.02 -4.51 -18.04
C ALA A 121 9.81 -4.18 -16.56
N SER A 122 10.26 -5.04 -15.65
CA SER A 122 10.21 -4.80 -14.21
C SER A 122 10.97 -3.54 -13.82
N GLY A 123 12.17 -3.30 -14.39
CA GLY A 123 12.92 -2.07 -14.18
C GLY A 123 12.14 -0.81 -14.59
N TRP A 124 11.49 -0.83 -15.76
CA TRP A 124 10.62 0.26 -16.21
C TRP A 124 9.40 0.48 -15.30
N PHE A 125 8.77 -0.61 -14.83
CA PHE A 125 7.65 -0.52 -13.88
C PHE A 125 8.09 0.12 -12.57
N VAL A 126 9.22 -0.30 -12.01
CA VAL A 126 9.79 0.27 -10.78
C VAL A 126 10.08 1.76 -10.97
N ALA A 127 10.74 2.13 -12.07
CA ALA A 127 11.03 3.53 -12.38
C ALA A 127 9.75 4.38 -12.49
N THR A 128 8.72 3.86 -13.16
CA THR A 128 7.42 4.55 -13.32
C THR A 128 6.71 4.72 -11.98
N VAL A 129 6.74 3.70 -11.12
CA VAL A 129 6.13 3.77 -9.78
C VAL A 129 6.89 4.72 -8.87
N LEU A 130 8.23 4.74 -8.93
CA LEU A 130 9.06 5.61 -8.10
C LEU A 130 9.07 7.07 -8.57
N ALA A 131 8.86 7.33 -9.87
CA ALA A 131 8.86 8.68 -10.44
C ALA A 131 7.97 9.69 -9.68
N PRO A 132 6.68 9.44 -9.42
CA PRO A 132 5.85 10.40 -8.68
C PRO A 132 6.35 10.62 -7.24
N PHE A 133 6.85 9.58 -6.56
CA PHE A 133 7.43 9.73 -5.22
C PHE A 133 8.71 10.56 -5.25
N ALA A 134 9.58 10.35 -6.24
CA ALA A 134 10.79 11.13 -6.42
C ALA A 134 10.48 12.61 -6.69
N VAL A 135 9.49 12.90 -7.55
CA VAL A 135 9.03 14.27 -7.82
C VAL A 135 8.52 14.94 -6.55
N LEU A 136 7.68 14.24 -5.76
CA LEU A 136 7.17 14.77 -4.49
C LEU A 136 8.30 15.00 -3.48
N ALA A 137 9.29 14.10 -3.40
CA ALA A 137 10.44 14.25 -2.52
C ALA A 137 11.29 15.48 -2.90
N VAL A 138 11.55 15.68 -4.20
CA VAL A 138 12.29 16.84 -4.70
C VAL A 138 11.51 18.13 -4.48
N ALA A 139 10.20 18.14 -4.73
CA ALA A 139 9.35 19.31 -4.49
C ALA A 139 9.30 19.67 -3.00
N ALA A 140 9.21 18.68 -2.11
CA ALA A 140 9.28 18.88 -0.66
C ALA A 140 10.64 19.45 -0.23
N LEU A 141 11.73 18.93 -0.79
CA LEU A 141 13.08 19.42 -0.50
C LEU A 141 13.30 20.85 -1.02
N TRP A 142 12.82 21.17 -2.22
CA TRP A 142 12.89 22.52 -2.78
C TRP A 142 12.12 23.53 -1.95
N HIS A 143 10.91 23.17 -1.51
CA HIS A 143 10.11 24.02 -0.63
C HIS A 143 10.79 24.24 0.73
N TRP A 144 11.48 23.22 1.26
CA TRP A 144 12.25 23.33 2.50
C TRP A 144 13.47 24.24 2.39
N LEU A 145 14.16 24.22 1.23
CA LEU A 145 15.35 25.05 0.98
C LEU A 145 15.02 26.50 0.59
N GLY A 146 13.86 26.75 -0.04
CA GLY A 146 13.47 28.07 -0.56
C GLY A 146 12.50 28.88 0.31
N GLY A 147 11.94 28.30 1.37
CA GLY A 147 11.08 28.99 2.33
C GLY A 147 11.88 29.51 3.54
N PRO A 148 11.33 30.47 4.33
CA PRO A 148 11.76 30.62 5.71
C PRO A 148 11.60 29.24 6.36
N GLY A 149 12.67 28.72 6.99
CA GLY A 149 12.68 27.40 7.60
C GLY A 149 11.37 27.14 8.37
N PRO A 150 10.86 25.90 8.33
CA PRO A 150 9.46 25.59 8.63
C PRO A 150 8.97 26.41 9.81
N ALA A 151 7.90 27.20 9.62
CA ALA A 151 7.12 27.68 10.74
C ALA A 151 6.92 26.47 11.63
N LEU A 152 7.57 26.51 12.79
CA LEU A 152 7.83 25.42 13.73
C LEU A 152 6.93 24.22 13.43
N LEU A 153 7.54 23.10 13.00
CA LEU A 153 6.90 21.77 12.90
C LEU A 153 5.63 21.78 13.72
N PRO A 154 4.40 21.64 13.18
CA PRO A 154 3.20 21.73 14.01
C PRO A 154 3.44 20.85 15.23
N VAL A 155 3.62 21.48 16.40
CA VAL A 155 4.34 20.92 17.57
C VAL A 155 3.48 19.86 18.27
N THR A 156 2.57 19.26 17.52
CA THR A 156 1.73 18.16 17.89
C THR A 156 1.97 16.97 16.94
N PRO A 157 3.20 16.41 16.89
CA PRO A 157 3.54 15.26 16.04
C PRO A 157 2.68 14.02 16.31
N PHE A 158 2.03 13.97 17.47
CA PHE A 158 1.18 12.89 17.97
C PHE A 158 -0.32 13.21 17.97
N HIS A 159 -0.74 14.36 17.43
CA HIS A 159 -2.17 14.71 17.34
C HIS A 159 -2.65 14.65 15.89
N ALA A 160 -3.82 14.04 15.70
CA ALA A 160 -4.56 14.08 14.45
C ALA A 160 -4.76 15.54 13.99
N ALA A 161 -4.56 15.81 12.70
CA ALA A 161 -4.84 17.12 12.11
C ALA A 161 -6.34 17.45 12.30
N GLY A 162 -6.66 18.21 13.35
CA GLY A 162 -8.04 18.59 13.70
C GLY A 162 -8.39 18.64 15.19
N THR A 163 -7.50 18.25 16.12
CA THR A 163 -7.79 18.30 17.57
C THR A 163 -7.20 19.51 18.29
N GLY A 164 -6.38 20.33 17.63
CA GLY A 164 -5.90 21.61 18.15
C GLY A 164 -6.88 22.75 17.87
N GLY A 165 -7.75 23.06 18.82
CA GLY A 165 -8.35 24.38 19.06
C GLY A 165 -9.01 25.16 17.90
N THR A 166 -10.34 25.29 17.99
CA THR A 166 -11.19 26.41 17.51
C THR A 166 -11.86 26.39 16.13
N THR A 167 -11.70 25.38 15.26
CA THR A 167 -12.55 25.29 14.06
C THR A 167 -13.38 24.02 14.06
N PRO A 168 -14.71 24.08 14.31
CA PRO A 168 -15.55 22.90 14.23
C PRO A 168 -15.48 22.31 12.80
N PRO A 169 -15.43 20.98 12.68
CA PRO A 169 -15.22 20.33 11.38
C PRO A 169 -16.37 20.69 10.42
N ARG A 170 -16.05 20.85 9.12
CA ARG A 170 -17.00 21.28 8.07
C ARG A 170 -18.31 20.48 8.02
N TRP A 171 -18.33 19.23 8.50
CA TRP A 171 -19.54 18.42 8.58
C TRP A 171 -20.52 18.89 9.67
N ALA A 172 -20.04 19.49 10.76
CA ALA A 172 -20.87 20.07 11.83
C ALA A 172 -21.62 21.33 11.36
N ALA A 173 -20.99 22.14 10.51
CA ALA A 173 -21.65 23.28 9.85
C ALA A 173 -22.70 22.84 8.81
N ARG A 174 -22.54 21.63 8.24
CA ARG A 174 -23.45 21.08 7.24
C ARG A 174 -24.67 20.39 7.89
N SER A 175 -24.49 19.78 9.07
CA SER A 175 -25.60 19.19 9.84
C SER A 175 -26.53 20.24 10.44
N SER A 176 -26.00 21.37 10.93
CA SER A 176 -26.82 22.47 11.45
C SER A 176 -27.68 23.13 10.37
N LYS A 177 -27.13 23.37 9.17
CA LYS A 177 -27.90 23.89 8.02
C LYS A 177 -29.00 22.93 7.57
N ARG A 178 -28.76 21.61 7.64
CA ARG A 178 -29.76 20.59 7.30
C ARG A 178 -30.86 20.51 8.36
N ALA A 179 -30.50 20.57 9.64
CA ALA A 179 -31.45 20.61 10.76
C ALA A 179 -32.32 21.88 10.76
N ALA A 180 -31.73 23.04 10.43
CA ALA A 180 -32.47 24.30 10.29
C ALA A 180 -33.43 24.29 9.09
N ARG A 181 -33.03 23.69 7.96
CA ARG A 181 -33.88 23.53 6.77
C ARG A 181 -35.07 22.57 7.02
N ILE A 182 -34.90 21.59 7.90
CA ILE A 182 -35.98 20.66 8.30
C ILE A 182 -36.93 21.32 9.32
N ARG A 183 -36.40 22.13 10.25
CA ARG A 183 -37.22 22.88 11.22
C ARG A 183 -38.03 24.02 10.58
N GLY A 184 -37.54 24.64 9.50
CA GLY A 184 -38.27 25.66 8.74
C GLY A 184 -39.34 25.12 7.78
N ARG A 185 -39.54 23.79 7.72
CA ARG A 185 -40.49 23.13 6.81
C ARG A 185 -41.71 22.51 7.50
N TRP A 186 -41.88 22.71 8.80
CA TRP A 186 -43.10 22.32 9.50
C TRP A 186 -44.14 23.44 9.40
N PRO A 187 -45.27 23.25 8.70
CA PRO A 187 -46.38 24.17 8.81
C PRO A 187 -46.96 24.00 10.22
N ALA A 188 -47.05 25.11 10.96
CA ALA A 188 -47.89 25.19 12.13
C ALA A 188 -49.34 24.89 11.71
N ARG A 189 -49.80 23.65 11.92
CA ARG A 189 -51.22 23.32 11.95
C ARG A 189 -51.56 22.88 13.37
N CYS A 190 -52.03 23.87 14.13
CA CYS A 190 -52.95 23.67 15.23
C CYS A 190 -54.30 23.22 14.67
N ARG A 191 -54.78 22.06 15.10
CA ARG A 191 -56.07 21.84 15.76
C ARG A 191 -56.20 20.39 16.17
#